data_AF-A0A060C6E7-F1
#
_entry.id   AF-A0A060C6E7-F1
#
_cell.length_a   1.000
_cell.length_b   1.000
_cell.length_c   1.000
_cell.angle_alpha   90.00
_cell.angle_beta   90.00
_cell.angle_gamma   90.00
#
_symmetry.space_group_name_H-M   'P 1'
#
loop_
_entity.id
_entity.type
_entity.pdbx_description
1 polymer ?
#
loop_
_entity_poly.entity_id
_entity_poly.type
_entity_poly.pdbx_seq_one_letter_code
_entity_poly.pdbx_strand_id
1 'polypeptide(L)' 'MFFPAGTYLTGSILLKSNITLELETGAVLRFSDRFDDYLPFVEMRYEGVMMKSFRPLIYAVNA' A
#
# COMPACT_ATOMS: atom_id res chain seq x y z
N MET A 1 2.29 -10.51 9.13
CA MET A 1 2.54 -11.03 7.78
C MET A 1 4.02 -10.84 7.50
N PHE A 2 4.71 -11.94 7.20
CA PHE A 2 6.15 -11.98 7.00
C PHE A 2 6.48 -12.18 5.52
N PHE A 3 7.44 -11.42 5.00
CA PHE A 3 7.95 -11.54 3.65
C PHE A 3 9.44 -11.91 3.71
N PRO A 4 9.84 -13.10 3.24
CA PRO A 4 11.24 -13.48 3.15
C PRO A 4 11.97 -12.69 2.06
N ALA A 5 13.30 -12.78 2.04
CA ALA A 5 14.14 -12.15 1.02
C ALA A 5 13.65 -12.47 -0.41
N GLY A 6 13.57 -11.44 -1.25
CA GLY A 6 12.99 -11.57 -2.59
C GLY A 6 12.33 -10.27 -3.05
N THR A 7 12.04 -10.17 -4.36
CA THR A 7 11.32 -9.03 -4.93
C THR A 7 9.88 -9.41 -5.25
N TYR A 8 8.93 -8.70 -4.65
CA TYR A 8 7.50 -8.95 -4.79
C TYR A 8 6.85 -7.79 -5.56
N LEU A 9 6.35 -8.06 -6.76
CA LEU A 9 5.54 -7.08 -7.50
C LEU A 9 4.15 -6.98 -6.88
N THR A 10 3.73 -5.77 -6.52
CA THR A 10 2.44 -5.53 -5.85
C THR A 10 1.79 -4.22 -6.27
N GLY A 11 0.46 -4.15 -6.17
CA GLY A 11 -0.30 -2.89 -6.13
C GLY A 11 -0.35 -2.30 -4.71
N SER A 12 -1.37 -1.50 -4.42
CA SER A 12 -1.61 -0.94 -3.08
C SER A 12 -1.87 -2.04 -2.03
N ILE A 13 -1.22 -1.94 -0.88
CA ILE A 13 -1.43 -2.81 0.29
C ILE A 13 -2.41 -2.12 1.24
N LEU A 14 -3.59 -2.72 1.42
CA LEU A 14 -4.56 -2.30 2.43
C LEU A 14 -4.33 -3.04 3.75
N LEU A 15 -3.88 -2.31 4.77
CA LEU A 15 -3.72 -2.83 6.12
C LEU A 15 -5.04 -2.85 6.89
N LYS A 16 -5.14 -3.79 7.83
CA LYS A 16 -6.23 -3.90 8.81
C LYS A 16 -5.65 -3.82 10.23
N SER A 17 -6.52 -3.60 11.21
CA SER A 17 -6.16 -3.57 12.63
C SER A 17 -5.41 -4.82 13.06
N ASN A 18 -4.45 -4.63 13.98
CA ASN A 18 -3.69 -5.72 14.62
C ASN A 18 -2.90 -6.59 13.63
N ILE A 19 -2.42 -6.01 12.53
CA ILE A 19 -1.52 -6.67 11.58
C ILE A 19 -0.15 -6.00 11.62
N THR A 20 0.90 -6.82 11.76
CA THR A 20 2.30 -6.40 11.52
C THR A 20 2.70 -6.77 10.09
N LEU A 21 3.29 -5.84 9.34
CA LEU A 21 3.94 -6.12 8.06
C LEU A 21 5.45 -6.22 8.32
N GLU A 22 6.01 -7.41 8.20
CA GLU A 22 7.40 -7.72 8.52
C GLU A 22 8.16 -8.10 7.24
N LEU A 23 9.29 -7.44 7.01
CA LEU A 23 10.15 -7.62 5.84
C LEU A 23 11.50 -8.16 6.31
N GLU A 24 11.88 -9.35 5.84
CA GLU A 24 13.23 -9.88 6.06
C GLU A 24 14.28 -9.03 5.32
N THR A 25 15.52 -9.04 5.80
CA THR A 25 16.65 -8.47 5.07
C THR A 25 16.71 -9.01 3.64
N GLY A 26 16.65 -8.11 2.65
CA GLY A 26 16.63 -8.47 1.22
C GLY A 26 15.22 -8.64 0.64
N ALA A 27 14.17 -8.48 1.42
CA ALA A 27 12.80 -8.39 0.91
C ALA A 27 12.55 -6.99 0.30
N VAL A 28 11.99 -6.97 -0.91
CA VAL A 28 11.64 -5.75 -1.66
C VAL A 28 10.19 -5.85 -2.09
N LEU A 29 9.34 -4.98 -1.53
CA LEU A 29 8.00 -4.75 -2.07
C LEU A 29 8.10 -3.75 -3.22
N ARG A 30 8.03 -4.25 -4.46
CA ARG A 30 8.08 -3.43 -5.67
C ARG A 30 6.66 -3.05 -6.07
N PHE A 31 6.33 -1.79 -5.86
CA PHE A 31 5.04 -1.23 -6.26
C PHE A 31 4.97 -1.04 -7.79
N SER A 32 3.83 -1.41 -8.37
CA SER A 32 3.54 -1.30 -9.80
C SER A 32 3.57 0.16 -10.28
N ASP A 33 3.89 0.38 -11.55
CA ASP A 33 3.77 1.67 -12.24
C ASP A 33 2.40 1.81 -12.95
N ARG A 34 1.56 0.78 -12.91
CA ARG A 34 0.22 0.79 -13.49
C ARG A 34 -0.77 1.45 -12.55
N PHE A 35 -1.34 2.57 -12.96
CA PHE A 35 -2.34 3.30 -12.18
C PHE A 35 -3.58 2.47 -11.81
N ASP A 36 -3.96 1.50 -12.64
CA ASP A 36 -5.11 0.60 -12.40
C ASP A 36 -4.95 -0.21 -11.10
N ASP A 37 -3.72 -0.52 -10.68
CA ASP A 37 -3.44 -1.29 -9.47
C ASP A 37 -3.71 -0.51 -8.17
N TYR A 38 -4.02 0.78 -8.30
CA TYR A 38 -4.33 1.70 -7.21
C TYR A 38 -5.80 2.11 -7.16
N LEU A 39 -6.63 1.58 -8.06
CA LEU A 39 -8.07 1.74 -8.05
C LEU A 39 -8.74 0.69 -7.14
N PRO A 40 -9.92 0.95 -6.54
CA PRO A 40 -10.74 2.15 -6.70
C PRO A 40 -10.16 3.35 -5.93
N PHE A 41 -10.62 4.55 -6.28
CA PHE A 41 -10.25 5.75 -5.54
C PHE A 41 -10.72 5.70 -4.09
N VAL A 42 -9.89 6.25 -3.20
CA VAL A 42 -10.16 6.39 -1.77
C VAL A 42 -10.09 7.85 -1.37
N GLU A 43 -10.76 8.18 -0.27
CA GLU A 43 -10.63 9.50 0.33
C GLU A 43 -9.24 9.63 0.99
N MET A 44 -8.51 10.66 0.58
CA MET A 44 -7.18 10.98 1.10
C MET A 44 -6.95 12.49 1.12
N ARG A 45 -5.93 12.91 1.88
CA ARG A 45 -5.53 14.31 1.95
C ARG A 45 -4.31 14.57 1.07
N TYR A 46 -4.48 15.36 0.02
CA TYR A 46 -3.40 15.77 -0.88
C TYR A 46 -3.21 17.27 -0.75
N GLU A 47 -1.99 17.70 -0.41
CA GLU A 47 -1.64 19.12 -0.23
C GLU A 47 -2.61 19.91 0.67
N GLY A 48 -3.11 19.26 1.73
CA GLY A 48 -4.06 19.87 2.68
C GLY A 48 -5.53 19.81 2.25
N VAL A 49 -5.83 19.37 1.03
CA VAL A 49 -7.19 19.24 0.50
C VAL A 49 -7.67 17.79 0.61
N MET A 50 -8.88 17.60 1.13
CA MET A 50 -9.55 16.30 1.11
C MET A 50 -10.11 16.01 -0.29
N MET A 51 -9.75 14.89 -0.89
CA MET A 51 -10.18 14.50 -2.24
C MET A 51 -10.28 12.97 -2.38
N LYS A 52 -10.95 12.51 -3.44
CA LYS A 52 -10.89 11.12 -3.87
C LYS A 52 -9.79 10.95 -4.90
N SER A 53 -8.82 10.10 -4.61
CA SER A 53 -7.68 9.83 -5.50
C SER A 53 -7.23 8.37 -5.38
N PHE A 54 -6.16 8.00 -6.10
CA PHE A 54 -5.56 6.68 -6.06
C PHE A 54 -5.21 6.25 -4.63
N ARG A 55 -5.30 4.94 -4.36
CA ARG A 55 -4.89 4.38 -3.07
C ARG A 55 -3.39 4.62 -2.84
N PRO A 56 -2.98 5.06 -1.64
CA PRO A 56 -1.57 5.08 -1.26
C PRO A 56 -0.92 3.69 -1.39
N LEU A 57 0.40 3.64 -1.56
CA LEU A 57 1.14 2.38 -1.70
C LEU A 57 0.89 1.43 -0.52
N ILE A 58 0.93 1.97 0.70
CA ILE A 58 0.51 1.31 1.93
C ILE A 58 -0.60 2.17 2.52
N TYR A 59 -1.80 1.61 2.63
CA TYR A 59 -2.99 2.33 3.06
C TYR A 59 -3.62 1.63 4.27
N ALA A 60 -3.88 2.40 5.32
CA ALA A 60 -4.60 1.95 6.51
C ALA A 60 -5.70 2.96 6.80
N VAL A 61 -6.94 2.48 6.89
CA VAL A 61 -8.11 3.31 7.20
C VAL A 61 -9.01 2.54 8.14
N ASN A 62 -9.46 3.20 9.21
CA ASN A 62 -10.22 2.56 10.30
C ASN A 62 -9.53 1.29 10.83
N ALA A 63 -8.19 1.33 10.92
CA ALA A 63 -7.34 0.21 11.28
C ALA A 63 -6.66 0.45 12.64
#